data_AF-A0A9D6WJ99-F1
#
_entry.id   AF-A0A9D6WJ99-F1
#
_cell.length_a   1.000
_cell.length_b   1.000
_cell.length_c   1.000
_cell.angle_alpha   90.00
_cell.angle_beta   90.00
_cell.angle_gamma   90.00
#
_symmetry.space_group_name_H-M   'P 1'
#
loop_
_entity.id
_entity.type
_entity.pdbx_description
1 polymer ?
#
loop_
_entity_poly.entity_id
_entity_poly.type
_entity_poly.pdbx_seq_one_letter_code
_entity_poly.pdbx_strand_id
1 'polypeptide(L)' 'MMKFKMTCTGGDVMEMEAATREEAVAKFKAMMTDGAIEAHFAEKHPGQPVMSKADCDMGIDATVVAV' A
#
# COMPACT_ATOMS: atom_id res chain seq x y z
N MET A 1 4.81 5.28 -19.40
CA MET A 1 4.65 4.90 -17.98
C MET A 1 4.09 3.50 -17.94
N MET A 2 4.51 2.72 -16.94
CA MET A 2 3.98 1.38 -16.70
C MET A 2 2.92 1.48 -15.60
N LYS A 3 1.96 0.56 -15.61
CA LYS A 3 1.02 0.41 -14.51
C LYS A 3 1.63 -0.53 -13.48
N PHE A 4 1.46 -0.17 -12.22
CA PHE A 4 1.84 -0.99 -11.09
C PHE A 4 0.63 -1.15 -10.19
N LYS A 5 0.49 -2.34 -9.61
CA LYS A 5 -0.52 -2.60 -8.60
C LYS A 5 0.12 -3.11 -7.32
N MET A 6 -0.53 -2.82 -6.20
CA MET A 6 -0.31 -3.49 -4.93
C MET A 6 -1.62 -4.11 -4.46
N THR A 7 -1.53 -5.28 -3.85
CA THR A 7 -2.68 -5.96 -3.27
C THR A 7 -2.50 -5.99 -1.75
N CYS A 8 -3.42 -5.34 -1.03
CA CYS A 8 -3.53 -5.46 0.42
C CYS A 8 -3.91 -6.90 0.78
N THR A 9 -3.48 -7.39 1.94
CA THR A 9 -3.84 -8.72 2.44
C THR A 9 -5.35 -8.90 2.62
N GLY A 10 -6.11 -7.81 2.76
CA GLY A 10 -7.58 -7.80 2.77
C GLY A 10 -8.23 -8.03 1.40
N GLY A 11 -7.45 -8.11 0.32
CA GLY A 11 -7.93 -8.31 -1.06
C GLY A 11 -8.11 -7.02 -1.86
N ASP A 12 -8.01 -5.85 -1.23
CA ASP A 12 -8.08 -4.56 -1.90
C ASP A 12 -6.87 -4.36 -2.81
N VAL A 13 -7.12 -3.94 -4.06
CA VAL A 13 -6.09 -3.66 -5.06
C VAL A 13 -6.03 -2.16 -5.31
N MET A 14 -4.84 -1.59 -5.22
CA MET A 14 -4.58 -0.22 -5.68
C MET A 14 -3.65 -0.24 -6.87
N GLU A 15 -3.94 0.61 -7.85
CA GLU A 15 -3.15 0.75 -9.08
C GLU A 15 -2.64 2.18 -9.23
N MET A 16 -1.48 2.33 -9.84
CA MET A 16 -0.91 3.63 -10.19
C MET A 16 0.00 3.54 -11.41
N GLU A 17 0.30 4.70 -11.98
CA GLU A 17 1.31 4.84 -13.02
C GLU A 17 2.64 5.34 -12.45
N ALA A 18 3.73 4.69 -12.88
CA ALA A 18 5.10 5.07 -12.55
C ALA A 18 6.05 4.72 -13.70
N ALA A 19 7.24 5.32 -13.73
CA ALA A 19 8.27 4.96 -14.68
C ALA A 19 9.01 3.68 -14.26
N THR A 20 9.20 3.45 -12.96
CA THR A 20 9.83 2.24 -12.41
C THR A 20 9.07 1.67 -11.22
N ARG A 21 9.44 0.44 -10.83
CA ARG A 21 8.89 -0.21 -9.64
C ARG A 21 9.25 0.55 -8.37
N GLU A 22 10.47 1.05 -8.26
CA GLU A 22 10.95 1.82 -7.12
C GLU A 22 10.16 3.12 -6.95
N GLU A 23 9.83 3.79 -8.06
CA GLU A 23 8.97 4.96 -8.05
C GLU A 23 7.54 4.60 -7.63
N ALA A 24 6.99 3.48 -8.13
CA ALA A 24 5.66 3.00 -7.70
C ALA A 24 5.63 2.70 -6.19
N VAL A 25 6.62 1.96 -5.70
CA VAL A 25 6.80 1.68 -4.27
C VAL A 25 6.85 2.97 -3.46
N ALA A 26 7.69 3.93 -3.86
CA ALA A 26 7.80 5.21 -3.14
C ALA A 26 6.47 5.97 -3.11
N LYS A 27 5.72 5.98 -4.21
CA LYS A 27 4.38 6.57 -4.29
C LYS A 27 3.37 5.85 -3.38
N PHE A 28 3.34 4.52 -3.38
CA PHE A 28 2.47 3.74 -2.49
C PHE A 28 2.78 4.01 -1.02
N LYS A 29 4.06 4.01 -0.65
CA LYS A 29 4.51 4.35 0.71
C LYS A 29 4.14 5.77 1.10
N ALA A 30 4.22 6.73 0.18
CA ALA A 30 3.83 8.11 0.43
C ALA A 30 2.31 8.28 0.66
N MET A 31 1.47 7.46 0.02
CA MET A 31 0.01 7.49 0.22
C MET A 31 -0.39 6.86 1.56
N MET A 32 0.31 5.81 2.00
CA MET A 32 0.03 5.10 3.25
C MET A 32 0.71 5.75 4.45
N THR A 33 0.39 7.01 4.76
CA THR A 33 0.82 7.67 6.01
C THR A 33 0.19 7.01 7.24
N ASP A 34 0.69 7.29 8.45
CA ASP A 34 0.10 6.74 9.69
C ASP A 34 -1.41 7.00 9.77
N GLY A 35 -1.86 8.22 9.48
CA GLY A 35 -3.28 8.56 9.48
C GLY A 35 -4.08 7.86 8.37
N ALA A 36 -3.47 7.60 7.22
CA ALA A 36 -4.12 6.82 6.15
C ALA A 36 -4.24 5.33 6.50
N ILE A 37 -3.22 4.77 7.15
CA ILE A 37 -3.23 3.39 7.65
C ILE A 37 -4.31 3.25 8.75
N GLU A 38 -4.35 4.17 9.72
CA GLU A 38 -5.38 4.20 10.74
C GLU A 38 -6.79 4.27 10.15
N ALA A 39 -7.01 5.17 9.18
CA ALA A 39 -8.30 5.30 8.50
C ALA A 39 -8.69 4.03 7.73
N HIS A 40 -7.75 3.43 7.00
CA HIS A 40 -7.98 2.18 6.28
C HIS A 40 -8.33 1.04 7.23
N PHE A 41 -7.63 0.91 8.36
CA PHE A 41 -7.93 -0.13 9.36
C PHE A 41 -9.27 0.12 10.05
N ALA A 42 -9.61 1.36 10.38
CA ALA A 42 -10.91 1.69 10.97
C ALA A 42 -12.08 1.35 10.02
N GLU A 43 -11.90 1.53 8.71
CA GLU A 43 -12.94 1.26 7.71
C GLU A 43 -13.00 -0.22 7.30
N LYS A 44 -11.84 -0.82 6.98
CA LYS A 44 -11.75 -2.15 6.34
C LYS A 44 -11.42 -3.28 7.31
N HIS A 45 -10.83 -2.97 8.47
CA HIS A 45 -10.39 -3.95 9.46
C HIS A 45 -10.88 -3.61 10.88
N PRO A 46 -12.20 -3.40 11.09
CA PRO A 46 -12.71 -2.95 12.38
C PRO A 46 -12.37 -3.94 13.50
N GLY A 47 -11.76 -3.42 14.57
CA GLY A 47 -11.35 -4.22 15.73
C GLY A 47 -9.99 -4.92 15.60
N GLN A 48 -9.32 -4.84 14.44
CA GLN A 48 -7.93 -5.28 14.32
C GLN A 48 -6.97 -4.19 14.82
N PRO A 49 -5.84 -4.56 15.45
CA PRO A 49 -4.81 -3.59 15.79
C PRO A 49 -4.27 -2.95 14.52
N VAL A 50 -4.13 -1.61 14.54
CA VAL A 50 -3.52 -0.87 13.45
C VAL A 50 -2.06 -1.29 13.31
N MET A 51 -1.65 -1.64 12.10
CA MET A 51 -0.26 -2.01 11.83
C MET A 51 0.66 -0.79 11.86
N SER A 52 1.96 -1.00 12.12
CA SER A 52 2.93 0.09 12.06
C SER A 52 3.18 0.53 10.62
N LYS A 53 3.59 1.78 10.44
CA LYS A 53 4.03 2.30 9.14
C LYS A 53 5.17 1.45 8.54
N ALA A 54 6.11 1.00 9.36
CA ALA A 54 7.22 0.15 8.90
C ALA A 54 6.73 -1.20 8.35
N ASP A 55 5.78 -1.84 9.04
CA ASP A 55 5.21 -3.11 8.57
C ASP A 55 4.41 -2.92 7.27
N CYS A 56 3.66 -1.80 7.17
CA CYS A 56 2.96 -1.43 5.94
C CYS A 56 3.93 -1.25 4.77
N ASP A 57 5.04 -0.56 5.00
CA ASP A 57 6.08 -0.33 4.00
C ASP A 57 6.74 -1.63 3.52
N MET A 58 7.01 -2.57 4.44
CA MET A 58 7.50 -3.90 4.08
C MET A 58 6.48 -4.68 3.24
N GLY A 59 5.19 -4.57 3.56
CA GLY A 59 4.12 -5.17 2.76
C GLY A 59 4.05 -4.58 1.36
N ILE A 60 4.18 -3.26 1.22
CA ILE A 60 4.23 -2.58 -0.08
C ILE A 60 5.43 -3.08 -0.89
N ASP A 61 6.62 -3.14 -0.28
CA ASP A 61 7.83 -3.64 -0.94
C ASP A 61 7.68 -5.07 -1.46
N ALA A 62 6.92 -5.92 -0.78
CA ALA A 62 6.71 -7.31 -1.17
C ALA A 62 5.63 -7.49 -2.25
N THR A 63 4.65 -6.59 -2.33
CA THR A 63 3.42 -6.81 -3.10
C THR A 63 3.31 -6.00 -4.39
N VAL A 64 4.11 -4.95 -4.57
CA VAL A 64 4.08 -4.14 -5.80
C VAL A 64 4.60 -4.93 -7.00
N VAL A 65 3.76 -5.04 -8.04
CA VAL A 65 4.05 -5.71 -9.31
C VAL A 65 3.59 -4.87 -10.51
N ALA A 66 4.29 -5.02 -11.65
CA ALA A 66 3.87 -4.40 -12.91
C ALA A 66 2.65 -5.13 -13.48
N VAL A 67 1.78 -4.39 -14.20
CA VAL A 67 0.54 -4.89 -14.83
C VAL A 67 0.41 -4.42 -16.27
#